data_AF-A0A7Y4VWW4-F1
#
_entry.id   AF-A0A7Y4VWW4-F1
#
_cell.length_a   1.000
_cell.length_b   1.000
_cell.length_c   1.000
_cell.angle_alpha   90.00
_cell.angle_beta   90.00
_cell.angle_gamma   90.00
#
_symmetry.space_group_name_H-M   'P 1'
#
loop_
_entity.id
_entity.type
_entity.pdbx_description
1 polymer ?
#
loop_
_entity_poly.entity_id
_entity_poly.type
_entity_poly.pdbx_seq_one_letter_code
_entity_poly.pdbx_strand_id
1 'polypeptide(L)'
;MSETALPLLKGTVDMLVLKALSWGPMHGFGIALWLEEHSAGTLGLDDSMTYQVLHRLEGKGHIAAKWRITENKRRARFYTLTADGQRYLADQAMAWQRYSSSVTGIMSLRTRPA
;
A
#
# COMPACT_ATOMS: atom_id res chain seq x y z
N MET A 1 -21.84 11.72 5.41
CA MET A 1 -21.96 11.26 4.00
C MET A 1 -20.54 11.08 3.51
N SER A 2 -19.99 9.86 3.57
CA SER A 2 -18.63 9.60 3.04
C SER A 2 -18.75 9.38 1.54
N GLU A 3 -18.60 10.49 0.81
CA GLU A 3 -18.70 10.57 -0.64
C GLU A 3 -17.44 9.93 -1.25
N THR A 4 -17.62 8.71 -1.78
CA THR A 4 -16.80 8.04 -2.80
C THR A 4 -15.33 7.77 -2.45
N ALA A 5 -15.07 6.98 -1.40
CA ALA A 5 -13.77 6.30 -1.29
C ALA A 5 -13.54 5.43 -2.53
N LEU A 6 -12.38 5.59 -3.19
CA LEU A 6 -12.09 4.83 -4.39
C LEU A 6 -11.87 3.36 -4.02
N PRO A 7 -12.57 2.40 -4.68
CA PRO A 7 -12.36 0.99 -4.40
C PRO A 7 -10.92 0.61 -4.74
N LEU A 8 -10.26 -0.02 -3.78
CA LEU A 8 -8.87 -0.41 -3.93
C LEU A 8 -8.75 -1.57 -4.92
N LEU A 9 -7.92 -1.38 -5.94
CA LEU A 9 -7.58 -2.43 -6.88
C LEU A 9 -6.68 -3.47 -6.18
N LYS A 10 -7.07 -4.74 -6.30
CA LYS A 10 -6.33 -5.87 -5.72
C LYS A 10 -4.89 -5.87 -6.27
N GLY A 11 -3.90 -5.76 -5.38
CA GLY A 11 -2.48 -5.67 -5.73
C GLY A 11 -1.89 -4.26 -5.65
N THR A 12 -2.71 -3.21 -5.77
CA THR A 12 -2.26 -1.82 -5.55
C THR A 12 -2.01 -1.58 -4.06
N VAL A 13 -2.83 -2.17 -3.19
CA VAL A 13 -2.66 -2.05 -1.72
C VAL A 13 -1.33 -2.63 -1.23
N ASP A 14 -0.93 -3.79 -1.77
CA ASP A 14 0.36 -4.43 -1.43
C ASP A 14 1.52 -3.47 -1.77
N MET A 15 1.47 -2.86 -2.96
CA MET A 15 2.46 -1.87 -3.40
C MET A 15 2.49 -0.64 -2.49
N LEU A 16 1.32 -0.14 -2.06
CA LEU A 16 1.22 1.02 -1.17
C LEU A 16 1.79 0.74 0.23
N VAL A 17 1.51 -0.43 0.81
CA VAL A 17 2.08 -0.86 2.10
C VAL A 17 3.60 -0.99 2.00
N LEU A 18 4.11 -1.62 0.93
CA LEU A 18 5.55 -1.71 0.69
C LEU A 18 6.18 -0.33 0.48
N LYS A 19 5.47 0.59 -0.18
CA LYS A 19 5.91 1.97 -0.38
C LYS A 19 6.03 2.71 0.96
N ALA A 20 5.08 2.57 1.87
CA ALA A 20 5.18 3.13 3.22
C ALA A 20 6.44 2.60 3.94
N LEU A 21 6.65 1.29 3.93
CA LEU A 21 7.81 0.64 4.58
C LEU A 21 9.15 0.96 3.92
N SER A 22 9.17 1.49 2.68
CA SER A 22 10.39 1.97 2.04
C SER A 22 10.97 3.22 2.70
N TRP A 23 10.18 3.94 3.52
CA TRP A 23 10.63 5.09 4.32
C TRP A 23 11.25 4.68 5.67
N GLY A 24 11.13 3.41 6.05
CA GLY A 24 11.70 2.86 7.27
C GLY A 24 10.76 1.90 7.99
N PRO A 25 11.23 1.25 9.07
CA PRO A 25 10.41 0.34 9.85
C PRO A 25 9.20 1.03 10.50
N MET A 26 8.00 0.47 10.34
CA MET A 26 6.76 1.01 10.90
C MET A 26 5.93 -0.09 11.56
N HIS A 27 5.15 0.24 12.60
CA HIS A 27 4.12 -0.66 13.11
C HIS A 27 2.82 -0.51 12.31
N GLY A 28 1.91 -1.49 12.41
CA GLY A 28 0.68 -1.55 11.60
C GLY A 28 -0.13 -0.25 11.58
N PHE A 29 -0.38 0.36 12.75
CA PHE A 29 -1.08 1.65 12.83
C PHE A 29 -0.34 2.80 12.10
N GLY A 30 1.01 2.82 12.16
CA GLY A 30 1.79 3.86 11.49
C GLY A 30 1.74 3.74 9.97
N ILE A 31 1.60 2.51 9.45
CA ILE A 31 1.40 2.26 8.02
C ILE A 31 0.03 2.78 7.58
N ALA A 32 -1.02 2.49 8.35
CA ALA A 32 -2.37 2.99 8.06
C ALA A 32 -2.41 4.53 8.05
N LEU A 33 -1.84 5.16 9.09
CA LEU A 33 -1.75 6.62 9.17
C LEU A 33 -0.96 7.22 8.00
N TRP A 34 0.21 6.63 7.66
CA TRP A 34 1.00 7.09 6.52
C TRP A 34 0.19 7.04 5.22
N LEU A 35 -0.58 5.97 4.99
CA LEU A 35 -1.41 5.82 3.80
C LEU A 35 -2.58 6.80 3.76
N GLU A 36 -3.21 7.09 4.90
CA GLU A 36 -4.27 8.09 5.02
C GLU A 36 -3.74 9.49 4.68
N GLU A 37 -2.62 9.89 5.31
CA GLU A 37 -1.96 11.19 5.09
C GLU A 37 -1.56 11.40 3.63
N HIS A 38 -1.01 10.38 2.99
CA HIS A 38 -0.47 10.48 1.61
C HIS A 38 -1.52 10.22 0.52
N SER A 39 -2.74 9.83 0.89
CA SER A 39 -3.85 9.65 -0.05
C SER A 39 -4.93 10.73 0.05
N ALA A 40 -4.72 11.75 0.89
CA ALA A 40 -5.74 12.74 1.22
C ALA A 40 -7.06 12.10 1.70
N GLY A 41 -6.98 10.97 2.41
CA GLY A 41 -8.13 10.21 2.91
C GLY A 41 -9.00 9.56 1.83
N THR A 42 -8.56 9.53 0.57
CA THR A 42 -9.37 9.01 -0.56
C THR A 42 -9.33 7.50 -0.72
N LEU A 43 -8.36 6.83 -0.08
CA LEU A 43 -8.23 5.38 -0.09
C LEU A 43 -9.01 4.80 1.09
N GLY A 44 -10.03 3.98 0.80
CA GLY A 44 -10.82 3.26 1.80
C GLY A 44 -10.07 2.09 2.43
N LEU A 45 -8.90 2.34 3.01
CA LEU A 45 -8.13 1.35 3.75
C LEU A 45 -8.68 1.24 5.16
N ASP A 46 -9.40 0.16 5.43
CA ASP A 46 -9.72 -0.20 6.81
C ASP A 46 -8.55 -0.95 7.49
N ASP A 47 -8.53 -0.91 8.82
CA ASP A 47 -7.52 -1.58 9.64
C ASP A 47 -7.44 -3.08 9.32
N SER A 48 -8.57 -3.73 9.09
CA SER A 48 -8.63 -5.17 8.84
C SER A 48 -7.91 -5.56 7.55
N MET A 49 -8.06 -4.76 6.50
CA MET A 49 -7.39 -4.93 5.22
C MET A 49 -5.88 -4.72 5.36
N THR A 50 -5.46 -3.72 6.13
CA THR A 50 -4.03 -3.46 6.40
C THR A 50 -3.36 -4.67 7.03
N TYR A 51 -3.99 -5.29 8.04
CA TYR A 51 -3.44 -6.49 8.67
C TYR A 51 -3.43 -7.72 7.75
N GLN A 52 -4.46 -7.90 6.90
CA GLN A 52 -4.47 -8.98 5.90
C GLN A 52 -3.36 -8.83 4.86
N VAL A 53 -3.09 -7.60 4.42
CA VAL A 53 -2.01 -7.28 3.48
C VAL A 53 -0.66 -7.55 4.13
N LEU A 54 -0.45 -7.09 5.36
CA LEU A 54 0.78 -7.33 6.12
C LEU A 54 1.04 -8.84 6.29
N HIS A 55 0.02 -9.61 6.66
CA HIS A 55 0.16 -11.06 6.81
C HIS A 55 0.56 -11.74 5.49
N ARG A 56 -0.06 -11.35 4.37
CA ARG A 56 0.28 -11.89 3.04
C ARG A 56 1.69 -11.49 2.59
N LEU A 57 2.09 -10.24 2.79
CA LEU A 57 3.42 -9.75 2.42
C LEU A 57 4.52 -10.41 3.26
N GLU A 58 4.25 -10.66 4.55
CA GLU A 58 5.15 -11.39 5.43
C GLU A 58 5.27 -12.85 5.00
N GLY A 59 4.14 -13.52 4.71
CA GLY A 59 4.14 -14.90 4.21
C GLY A 59 4.87 -15.08 2.88
N LYS A 60 4.97 -14.03 2.06
CA LYS A 60 5.77 -13.99 0.82
C LYS A 60 7.23 -13.58 1.02
N GLY A 61 7.64 -13.21 2.23
CA GLY A 61 9.00 -12.74 2.52
C GLY A 61 9.32 -11.33 2.03
N HIS A 62 8.33 -10.56 1.58
CA HIS A 62 8.53 -9.17 1.14
C HIS A 62 8.71 -8.20 2.32
N ILE A 63 8.21 -8.57 3.50
CA ILE A 63 8.44 -7.84 4.74
C ILE A 63 8.86 -8.80 5.84
N ALA A 64 9.64 -8.32 6.80
CA ALA A 64 9.95 -9.00 8.04
C ALA A 64 9.24 -8.31 9.19
N ALA A 65 8.75 -9.07 10.18
CA ALA A 65 8.13 -8.50 11.37
C ALA A 65 8.92 -8.82 12.64
N LYS A 66 9.03 -7.83 13.53
CA LYS A 66 9.64 -7.98 14.85
C LYS A 66 8.78 -7.31 15.91
N TRP A 67 8.60 -7.97 17.04
CA TRP A 67 8.01 -7.35 18.22
C TRP A 67 9.01 -6.38 18.84
N ARG A 68 8.59 -5.14 19.08
CA ARG A 68 9.36 -4.13 19.82
C ARG A 68 8.51 -3.52 20.92
N ILE A 69 9.17 -3.03 21.95
CA ILE A 69 8.52 -2.22 22.99
C ILE A 69 8.51 -0.77 22.49
N THR A 70 7.33 -0.16 22.46
CA THR A 70 7.16 1.26 22.12
C THR A 70 7.56 2.13 23.32
N GLU A 71 7.70 3.44 23.09
CA GLU A 71 8.00 4.41 24.17
C GLU A 71 7.00 4.34 25.33
N ASN A 72 5.74 4.03 25.02
CA ASN A 72 4.67 3.86 26.02
C ASN A 72 4.67 2.46 26.70
N LYS A 73 5.80 1.73 26.64
CA LYS A 73 5.97 0.37 27.21
C LYS A 73 4.98 -0.68 26.69
N ARG A 74 4.37 -0.46 25.52
CA ARG A 74 3.47 -1.43 24.88
C ARG A 74 4.24 -2.25 23.85
N ARG A 75 3.88 -3.52 23.67
CA ARG A 75 4.43 -4.33 22.58
C ARG A 75 3.69 -4.01 21.29
N ALA A 76 4.43 -3.62 20.25
CA ALA A 76 3.91 -3.47 18.90
C ALA A 76 4.74 -4.28 17.92
N ARG A 77 4.09 -4.78 16.88
CA ARG A 77 4.75 -5.49 15.78
C ARG A 77 5.19 -4.45 14.75
N PHE A 78 6.51 -4.34 14.58
CA PHE A 78 7.13 -3.49 13.57
C PHE A 78 7.47 -4.32 12.35
N TYR A 79 7.17 -3.77 11.18
CA TYR A 79 7.44 -4.37 9.89
C TYR A 79 8.60 -3.64 9.23
N THR A 80 9.39 -4.35 8.44
CA THR A 80 10.52 -3.80 7.72
C THR A 80 10.54 -4.40 6.33
N LEU A 81 10.78 -3.57 5.33
CA LEU A 81 10.91 -3.98 3.94
C LEU A 81 12.16 -4.86 3.77
N THR A 82 12.03 -6.00 3.11
CA THR A 82 13.18 -6.87 2.78
C THR A 82 13.78 -6.49 1.42
N ALA A 83 14.96 -7.04 1.09
CA ALA A 83 15.54 -6.87 -0.24
C ALA A 83 14.62 -7.40 -1.36
N ASP A 84 13.93 -8.51 -1.11
CA ASP A 84 12.98 -9.08 -2.08
C ASP A 84 11.69 -8.26 -2.15
N GLY A 85 11.25 -7.68 -1.03
CA GLY A 85 10.16 -6.70 -1.01
C GLY A 85 10.49 -5.43 -1.79
N GLN A 86 11.73 -4.94 -1.70
CA GLN A 86 12.18 -3.78 -2.46
C GLN A 86 12.16 -4.03 -3.98
N ARG A 87 12.62 -5.22 -4.41
CA ARG A 87 12.54 -5.65 -5.81
C ARG A 87 11.10 -5.77 -6.29
N TYR A 88 10.27 -6.48 -5.53
CA TYR A 88 8.85 -6.63 -5.84
C TYR A 88 8.12 -5.27 -5.92
N LEU A 89 8.42 -4.33 -5.02
CA LEU A 89 7.88 -2.97 -5.07
C LEU A 89 8.25 -2.25 -6.38
N ALA A 90 9.51 -2.34 -6.81
CA ALA A 90 9.96 -1.72 -8.05
C ALA A 90 9.23 -2.30 -9.27
N ASP A 91 9.10 -3.62 -9.35
CA ASP A 91 8.42 -4.31 -10.45
C ASP A 91 6.94 -3.93 -10.51
N GLN A 92 6.26 -3.97 -9.36
CA GLN A 92 4.85 -3.60 -9.26
C GLN A 92 4.61 -2.12 -9.60
N ALA A 93 5.51 -1.23 -9.19
CA ALA A 93 5.42 0.20 -9.52
C ALA A 93 5.55 0.45 -11.02
N MET A 94 6.50 -0.22 -11.69
CA MET A 94 6.65 -0.12 -13.14
C MET A 94 5.42 -0.67 -13.88
N ALA A 95 4.92 -1.83 -13.46
CA ALA A 95 3.72 -2.43 -14.05
C ALA A 95 2.50 -1.52 -13.88
N TRP A 96 2.32 -0.95 -12.68
CA TRP A 96 1.24 -0.03 -12.37
C TRP A 96 1.31 1.22 -13.25
N GLN A 97 2.47 1.86 -13.38
CA GLN A 97 2.63 3.04 -14.22
C GLN A 97 2.23 2.77 -15.68
N ARG A 98 2.71 1.65 -16.26
CA ARG A 98 2.35 1.26 -17.63
C ARG A 98 0.86 1.03 -17.78
N TYR A 99 0.26 0.32 -16.83
CA TYR A 99 -1.18 0.04 -16.83
C TYR A 99 -1.99 1.33 -16.73
N SER A 100 -1.70 2.18 -15.74
CA SER A 100 -2.44 3.43 -15.52
C SER A 100 -2.32 4.37 -16.71
N SER A 101 -1.13 4.53 -17.28
CA SER A 101 -0.94 5.38 -18.46
C SER A 101 -1.71 4.86 -19.68
N SER A 102 -1.76 3.54 -19.87
CA SER A 102 -2.51 2.93 -20.98
C SER A 102 -4.01 3.16 -20.83
N VAL A 103 -4.55 2.91 -19.63
CA VAL A 103 -5.97 3.14 -19.32
C VAL A 103 -6.33 4.61 -19.46
N THR A 104 -5.55 5.52 -18.86
CA THR A 104 -5.76 6.97 -18.98
C THR A 104 -5.70 7.40 -20.45
N GLY A 105 -4.77 6.87 -21.23
CA GLY A 105 -4.66 7.17 -22.66
C GLY A 105 -5.93 6.79 -23.43
N ILE A 106 -6.46 5.58 -23.23
CA ILE A 106 -7.70 5.11 -23.85
C ILE A 106 -8.89 5.97 -23.44
N MET A 107 -9.04 6.24 -22.13
CA MET A 107 -10.15 7.04 -21.59
C MET A 107 -10.11 8.50 -22.03
N SER A 108 -8.95 9.01 -22.45
CA SER A 108 -8.79 10.39 -22.94
C SER A 108 -9.08 10.54 -24.43
N LEU A 109 -9.30 9.45 -25.17
CA LEU A 109 -9.66 9.51 -26.58
C LEU A 109 -11.04 10.16 -26.72
N ARG A 110 -11.17 11.11 -27.66
CA ARG A 110 -12.49 11.65 -28.00
C ARG A 110 -13.35 10.54 -28.58
N THR A 111 -14.52 10.33 -27.99
CA THR A 111 -15.57 9.48 -28.56
C THR A 111 -15.97 10.06 -29.91
N ARG A 112 -15.92 9.25 -30.98
CA ARG A 112 -16.42 9.69 -32.29
C ARG A 112 -17.94 9.94 -32.16
N PRO A 113 -18.44 11.10 -32.60
CA PRO A 113 -19.88 11.27 -32.75
C PRO A 113 -20.39 10.30 -33.82
N ALA A 114 -21.60 9.78 -33.58
CA ALA A 114 -22.30 8.86 -34.47
C ALA A 114 -22.62 9.50 -35.83
#